data_AF-A0A223HKI1-F1
#
_entry.id   AF-A0A223HKI1-F1
#
_cell.length_a   1.000
_cell.length_b   1.000
_cell.length_c   1.000
_cell.angle_alpha   90.00
_cell.angle_beta   90.00
_cell.angle_gamma   90.00
#
_symmetry.space_group_name_H-M   'P 1'
#
loop_
_entity.id
_entity.type
_entity.pdbx_description
1 polymer ?
#
loop_
_entity_poly.entity_id
_entity_poly.type
_entity_poly.pdbx_seq_one_letter_code
_entity_poly.pdbx_strand_id
1 'polypeptide(L)'
;MKIYENKILRILGFIFIWIYVFGVGICFAGRWYAIGIPGVVLLLVWLNHNLIGAAIRRYRARQAIKQIKKHGTRLSVDLSQCKVSAQKWSSKKSRMQEPVFKVFNSWETQFWNGVSGSLFPDIYHSEQVVSTAICTVTYTTPYKGKTKTFRSDAILKEKVSLEMLLQYYGVATIYINPKNDNQYYFDLDFLK
;
A
#
# COMPACT_ATOMS: atom_id res chain seq x y z
N MET A 1 -17.93 -17.46 6.94
CA MET A 1 -17.44 -18.81 7.28
C MET A 1 -17.28 -19.70 6.04
N LYS A 2 -18.29 -19.83 5.17
CA LYS A 2 -18.25 -20.66 3.93
C LYS A 2 -17.11 -20.39 2.93
N ILE A 3 -16.56 -19.16 2.87
CA ILE A 3 -15.46 -18.81 1.94
C ILE A 3 -14.10 -19.39 2.42
N TYR A 4 -13.93 -19.57 3.74
CA TYR A 4 -12.69 -20.11 4.32
C TYR A 4 -12.62 -21.63 4.17
N GLU A 5 -13.74 -22.33 4.34
CA GLU A 5 -13.83 -23.79 4.17
C GLU A 5 -13.44 -24.22 2.75
N ASN A 6 -13.91 -23.51 1.72
CA ASN A 6 -13.54 -23.81 0.32
C ASN A 6 -12.04 -23.61 0.02
N LYS A 7 -11.37 -22.69 0.74
CA LYS A 7 -9.92 -22.52 0.61
C LYS A 7 -9.17 -23.66 1.30
N ILE A 8 -9.61 -24.05 2.50
CA ILE A 8 -8.99 -25.14 3.27
C ILE A 8 -9.18 -26.49 2.56
N LEU A 9 -10.38 -26.77 2.04
CA LEU A 9 -10.65 -28.00 1.29
C LEU A 9 -9.82 -28.10 0.01
N ARG A 10 -9.61 -26.98 -0.70
CA ARG A 10 -8.72 -26.93 -1.87
C ARG A 10 -7.26 -27.22 -1.51
N ILE A 11 -6.80 -26.68 -0.38
CA ILE A 11 -5.42 -26.91 0.09
C ILE A 11 -5.24 -28.38 0.48
N LEU A 12 -6.19 -28.96 1.22
CA LEU A 12 -6.17 -30.38 1.60
C LEU A 12 -6.23 -31.33 0.40
N GLY A 13 -7.10 -31.06 -0.58
CA GLY A 13 -7.18 -31.84 -1.81
C GLY A 13 -5.88 -31.82 -2.62
N PHE A 14 -5.19 -30.68 -2.67
CA PHE A 14 -3.89 -30.56 -3.35
C PHE A 14 -2.76 -31.26 -2.60
N ILE A 15 -2.74 -31.22 -1.27
CA ILE A 15 -1.77 -32.00 -0.46
C ILE A 15 -1.94 -33.49 -0.74
N PHE A 16 -3.19 -33.97 -0.84
CA PHE A 16 -3.48 -35.37 -1.12
C PHE A 16 -3.02 -35.80 -2.52
N ILE A 17 -3.25 -34.97 -3.55
CA ILE A 17 -2.74 -35.21 -4.91
C ILE A 17 -1.21 -35.21 -4.92
N TRP A 18 -0.56 -34.32 -4.17
CA TRP A 18 0.90 -34.28 -4.07
C TRP A 18 1.47 -35.49 -3.35
N ILE A 19 0.88 -35.94 -2.25
CA ILE A 19 1.28 -37.18 -1.57
C ILE A 19 1.14 -38.38 -2.52
N TYR A 20 0.09 -38.40 -3.35
CA TYR A 20 -0.10 -39.46 -4.33
C TYR A 20 0.93 -39.39 -5.47
N VAL A 21 1.17 -38.21 -6.05
CA VAL A 21 2.11 -38.03 -7.18
C VAL A 21 3.57 -38.16 -6.74
N PHE A 22 3.96 -37.60 -5.59
CA PHE A 22 5.32 -37.73 -5.04
C PHE A 22 5.53 -39.08 -4.35
N GLY A 23 4.56 -39.58 -3.58
CA GLY A 23 4.67 -40.86 -2.88
C GLY A 23 4.75 -42.04 -3.85
N VAL A 24 3.97 -42.03 -4.93
CA VAL A 24 4.08 -43.04 -6.00
C VAL A 24 5.29 -42.77 -6.91
N GLY A 25 5.68 -41.51 -7.11
CA GLY A 25 6.83 -41.11 -7.92
C GLY A 25 8.20 -41.45 -7.30
N ILE A 26 8.31 -41.50 -5.96
CA ILE A 26 9.54 -41.88 -5.25
C ILE A 26 9.90 -43.36 -5.49
N CYS A 27 8.93 -44.24 -5.76
CA CYS A 27 9.18 -45.63 -6.14
C CYS A 27 9.80 -45.80 -7.55
N PHE A 28 9.70 -44.79 -8.43
CA PHE A 28 10.27 -44.82 -9.79
C PHE A 28 11.35 -43.74 -9.94
N ALA A 29 12.54 -44.04 -9.42
CA ALA A 29 13.71 -43.17 -9.46
C ALA A 29 14.10 -42.74 -10.89
N GLY A 30 14.41 -41.44 -11.04
CA GLY A 30 15.33 -40.93 -12.07
C GLY A 30 14.77 -39.92 -13.07
N ARG A 31 13.52 -40.05 -13.53
CA ARG A 31 13.02 -39.25 -14.68
C ARG A 31 12.11 -38.06 -14.36
N TRP A 32 11.66 -37.91 -13.11
CA TRP A 32 10.62 -36.93 -12.76
C TRP A 32 11.13 -35.58 -12.22
N TYR A 33 12.44 -35.41 -11.99
CA TYR A 33 13.02 -34.10 -11.65
C TYR A 33 12.75 -33.04 -12.73
N ALA A 34 12.65 -33.44 -14.00
CA ALA A 34 12.33 -32.58 -15.12
C ALA A 34 10.88 -32.03 -15.10
N ILE A 35 9.95 -32.68 -14.37
CA ILE A 35 8.54 -32.28 -14.28
C ILE A 35 8.25 -31.60 -12.94
N GLY A 36 8.90 -32.05 -11.86
CA GLY A 36 8.74 -31.47 -10.52
C GLY A 36 9.25 -30.02 -10.43
N ILE A 37 10.42 -29.71 -11.01
CA ILE A 37 11.01 -28.37 -10.97
C ILE A 37 10.13 -27.31 -11.69
N PRO A 38 9.68 -27.51 -12.94
CA PRO A 38 8.78 -26.56 -13.59
C PRO A 38 7.43 -26.45 -12.88
N GLY A 39 6.93 -27.53 -12.26
CA GLY A 39 5.72 -27.49 -11.43
C GLY A 39 5.88 -26.57 -10.21
N VAL A 40 7.01 -26.63 -9.51
CA VAL A 40 7.32 -25.76 -8.37
C VAL A 40 7.49 -24.30 -8.80
N VAL A 41 8.13 -24.04 -9.95
CA VAL A 41 8.29 -22.68 -10.50
C VAL A 41 6.92 -22.09 -10.89
N LEU A 42 6.05 -22.85 -11.55
CA LEU A 42 4.69 -22.43 -11.87
C LEU A 42 3.87 -22.14 -10.60
N LEU A 43 4.03 -22.96 -9.57
CA LEU A 43 3.35 -22.80 -8.28
C LEU A 43 3.84 -21.53 -7.55
N LEU A 44 5.14 -21.24 -7.57
CA LEU A 44 5.70 -19.98 -7.05
C LEU A 44 5.19 -18.76 -7.82
N VAL A 45 5.11 -18.82 -9.15
CA VAL A 45 4.56 -17.73 -9.98
C VAL A 45 3.07 -17.55 -9.71
N TRP A 46 2.31 -18.63 -9.54
CA TRP A 46 0.87 -18.59 -9.28
C TRP A 46 0.55 -18.06 -7.87
N LEU A 47 1.24 -18.54 -6.83
CA LEU A 47 1.12 -18.02 -5.46
C LEU A 47 1.49 -16.53 -5.37
N ASN A 48 2.47 -16.10 -6.17
CA ASN A 48 2.91 -14.72 -6.21
C ASN A 48 2.22 -13.87 -7.29
N HIS A 49 1.26 -14.41 -8.06
CA HIS A 49 0.64 -13.69 -9.18
C HIS A 49 -0.01 -12.37 -8.72
N ASN A 50 -0.58 -12.35 -7.51
CA ASN A 50 -1.14 -11.14 -6.92
C ASN A 50 -0.06 -10.10 -6.55
N LEU A 51 1.10 -10.54 -6.06
CA LEU A 51 2.25 -9.69 -5.73
C LEU A 51 2.93 -9.14 -6.99
N ILE A 52 3.15 -10.00 -7.99
CA ILE A 52 3.75 -9.66 -9.28
C ILE A 52 2.84 -8.68 -10.03
N GLY A 53 1.53 -8.95 -10.09
CA GLY A 53 0.56 -8.04 -10.71
C GLY A 53 0.45 -6.70 -9.99
N ALA A 54 0.59 -6.66 -8.66
CA ALA A 54 0.66 -5.40 -7.90
C ALA A 54 1.95 -4.63 -8.19
N ALA A 55 3.10 -5.30 -8.24
CA ALA A 55 4.39 -4.69 -8.56
C ALA A 55 4.41 -4.11 -9.98
N ILE A 56 3.90 -4.85 -10.97
CA ILE A 56 3.79 -4.38 -12.37
C ILE A 56 2.87 -3.15 -12.45
N ARG A 57 1.72 -3.16 -11.77
CA ARG A 57 0.81 -2.00 -11.73
C ARG A 57 1.49 -0.77 -11.13
N ARG A 58 2.21 -0.92 -10.01
CA ARG A 58 2.98 0.17 -9.38
C ARG A 58 4.07 0.69 -10.32
N TYR A 59 4.77 -0.21 -11.02
CA TYR A 59 5.79 0.16 -11.99
C TYR A 59 5.21 0.98 -13.14
N ARG A 60 4.11 0.52 -13.75
CA ARG A 60 3.41 1.27 -14.81
C ARG A 60 2.90 2.63 -14.34
N ALA A 61 2.33 2.71 -13.13
CA ALA A 61 1.88 3.97 -12.54
C ALA A 61 3.05 4.97 -12.39
N ARG A 62 4.20 4.50 -11.90
CA ARG A 62 5.42 5.34 -11.79
C ARG A 62 5.92 5.82 -13.15
N GLN A 63 5.88 4.96 -14.17
CA GLN A 63 6.28 5.34 -15.53
C GLN A 63 5.32 6.39 -16.13
N ALA A 64 4.01 6.22 -15.93
CA ALA A 64 3.01 7.20 -16.35
C ALA A 64 3.23 8.57 -15.67
N ILE A 65 3.46 8.58 -14.34
CA ILE A 65 3.77 9.80 -13.59
C ILE A 65 5.04 10.47 -14.13
N LYS A 66 6.11 9.70 -14.40
CA LYS A 66 7.35 10.24 -14.98
C LYS A 66 7.11 10.89 -16.35
N GLN A 67 6.29 10.29 -17.20
CA GLN A 67 5.94 10.86 -18.50
C GLN A 67 5.13 12.15 -18.34
N ILE A 68 4.15 12.17 -17.43
CA ILE A 68 3.34 13.35 -17.14
C ILE A 68 4.19 14.48 -16.52
N LYS A 69 5.15 14.19 -15.63
CA LYS A 69 6.07 15.21 -15.10
C LYS A 69 6.95 15.83 -16.19
N LYS A 70 7.34 15.05 -17.21
CA LYS A 70 8.21 15.51 -18.31
C LYS A 70 7.48 16.30 -19.38
N HIS A 71 6.31 15.83 -19.81
CA HIS A 71 5.59 16.38 -20.97
C HIS A 71 4.24 16.99 -20.63
N GLY A 72 3.83 16.96 -19.36
CA GLY A 72 2.57 17.51 -18.90
C GLY A 72 2.58 19.03 -18.80
N THR A 73 1.42 19.63 -18.99
CA THR A 73 1.19 21.04 -18.71
C THR A 73 1.30 21.27 -17.20
N ARG A 74 2.11 22.24 -16.79
CA ARG A 74 2.30 22.59 -15.38
C ARG A 74 1.27 23.63 -14.97
N LEU A 75 0.56 23.35 -13.90
CA LEU A 75 -0.39 24.26 -13.27
C LEU A 75 0.12 24.54 -11.85
N SER A 76 0.49 25.80 -11.59
CA SER A 76 0.88 26.24 -10.25
C SER A 76 -0.38 26.32 -9.39
N VAL A 77 -0.33 25.73 -8.20
CA VAL A 77 -1.44 25.63 -7.27
C VAL A 77 -1.02 26.23 -5.95
N ASP A 78 -1.81 27.21 -5.51
CA ASP A 78 -1.73 27.73 -4.15
C ASP A 78 -2.34 26.71 -3.18
N LEU A 79 -1.48 26.18 -2.30
CA LEU A 79 -1.85 25.15 -1.33
C LEU A 79 -2.77 25.69 -0.23
N SER A 80 -2.77 27.00 0.02
CA SER A 80 -3.65 27.63 1.01
C SER A 80 -5.13 27.57 0.64
N GLN A 81 -5.42 27.53 -0.67
CA GLN A 81 -6.78 27.46 -1.22
C GLN A 81 -7.29 26.00 -1.33
N CYS A 82 -6.47 25.03 -0.95
CA CYS A 82 -6.83 23.62 -1.07
C CYS A 82 -7.76 23.19 0.06
N LYS A 83 -8.83 22.46 -0.28
CA LYS A 83 -9.74 21.88 0.70
C LYS A 83 -9.21 20.51 1.14
N VAL A 84 -8.91 20.35 2.42
CA VAL A 84 -8.52 19.05 3.00
C VAL A 84 -9.74 18.32 3.54
N SER A 85 -10.06 17.17 2.94
CA SER A 85 -11.06 16.24 3.44
C SER A 85 -10.38 15.14 4.23
N ALA A 86 -10.89 14.82 5.43
CA ALA A 86 -10.34 13.80 6.28
C ALA A 86 -11.38 12.71 6.54
N GLN A 87 -11.00 11.46 6.30
CA GLN A 87 -11.75 10.29 6.72
C GLN A 87 -11.03 9.71 7.94
N LYS A 88 -11.66 9.84 9.11
CA LYS A 88 -11.15 9.31 10.37
C LYS A 88 -11.82 7.98 10.67
N TRP A 89 -11.05 7.03 11.17
CA TRP A 89 -11.60 5.86 11.84
C TRP A 89 -10.80 5.58 13.11
N SER A 90 -11.52 5.17 14.14
CA SER A 90 -10.95 4.68 15.38
C SER A 90 -10.83 3.17 15.27
N SER A 91 -9.61 2.66 15.45
CA SER A 91 -9.40 1.24 15.68
C SER A 91 -8.83 1.06 17.07
N LYS A 92 -9.45 0.21 17.88
CA LYS A 92 -8.81 -0.30 19.08
C LYS A 92 -7.65 -1.19 18.63
N LYS A 93 -6.43 -0.79 18.96
CA LYS A 93 -5.24 -1.61 18.73
C LYS A 93 -4.56 -1.86 20.06
N SER A 94 -4.27 -3.12 20.33
CA SER A 94 -3.24 -3.47 21.28
C SER A 94 -1.89 -3.05 20.70
N ARG A 95 -0.98 -2.51 21.51
CA ARG A 95 0.42 -2.23 21.12
C ARG A 95 1.13 -3.47 20.54
N MET A 96 0.65 -4.66 20.89
CA MET A 96 1.15 -5.94 20.39
C MET A 96 0.77 -6.22 18.92
N GLN A 97 -0.24 -5.52 18.38
CA GLN A 97 -0.80 -5.71 17.03
C GLN A 97 -0.33 -4.68 16.01
N GLU A 98 0.63 -3.80 16.34
CA GLU A 98 1.33 -3.07 15.29
C GLU A 98 1.99 -4.12 14.38
N PRO A 99 1.62 -4.21 13.08
CA PRO A 99 2.50 -4.90 12.17
C PRO A 99 3.80 -4.12 12.29
N VAL A 100 4.84 -4.79 12.74
CA VAL A 100 6.20 -4.28 12.75
C VAL A 100 6.49 -3.88 11.31
N PHE A 101 6.18 -2.62 10.97
CA PHE A 101 6.37 -2.09 9.66
C PHE A 101 7.87 -2.19 9.46
N LYS A 102 8.30 -2.95 8.43
CA LYS A 102 9.71 -3.27 8.13
C LYS A 102 10.66 -2.06 8.06
N VAL A 103 10.15 -0.83 8.14
CA VAL A 103 10.87 0.44 8.14
C VAL A 103 11.44 0.80 9.52
N PHE A 104 10.84 0.36 10.63
CA PHE A 104 11.28 0.66 12.01
C PHE A 104 11.74 -0.60 12.76
N ASN A 105 12.53 -1.44 12.10
CA ASN A 105 13.13 -2.66 12.68
C ASN A 105 14.53 -2.39 13.26
N SER A 106 14.78 -1.23 13.88
CA SER A 106 16.05 -1.04 14.56
C SER A 106 16.07 -1.85 15.86
N TRP A 107 17.23 -2.41 16.20
CA TRP A 107 17.47 -3.11 17.47
C TRP A 107 17.00 -2.29 18.67
N GLU A 108 17.23 -0.98 18.63
CA GLU A 108 16.84 -0.06 19.68
C GLU A 108 15.33 0.01 19.86
N THR A 109 14.55 0.02 18.78
CA THR A 109 13.07 0.04 18.90
C THR A 109 12.57 -1.25 19.54
N GLN A 110 13.15 -2.40 19.19
CA GLN A 110 12.79 -3.69 19.79
C GLN A 110 13.22 -3.78 21.26
N PHE A 111 14.40 -3.27 21.60
CA PHE A 111 14.91 -3.21 22.97
C PHE A 111 13.99 -2.34 23.85
N TRP A 112 13.67 -1.12 23.42
CA TRP A 112 12.80 -0.23 24.18
C TRP A 112 11.37 -0.73 24.26
N ASN A 113 10.86 -1.42 23.24
CA ASN A 113 9.57 -2.10 23.29
C ASN A 113 9.56 -3.24 24.32
N GLY A 114 10.63 -4.05 24.39
CA GLY A 114 10.77 -5.13 25.39
C GLY A 114 10.89 -4.59 26.82
N VAL A 115 11.72 -3.57 27.04
CA VAL A 115 11.88 -2.91 28.33
C VAL A 115 10.58 -2.27 28.78
N SER A 116 9.90 -1.54 27.90
CA SER A 116 8.62 -0.88 28.21
C SER A 116 7.51 -1.89 28.51
N GLY A 117 7.48 -3.02 27.80
CA GLY A 117 6.54 -4.11 28.06
C GLY A 117 6.76 -4.78 29.42
N SER A 118 8.01 -4.87 29.89
CA SER A 118 8.34 -5.42 31.20
C SER A 118 8.13 -4.44 32.35
N LEU A 119 8.42 -3.15 32.15
CA LEU A 119 8.38 -2.13 33.21
C LEU A 119 6.98 -1.56 33.42
N PHE A 120 6.16 -1.52 32.37
CA PHE A 120 4.83 -0.89 32.42
C PHE A 120 3.76 -1.79 31.78
N PRO A 121 3.55 -3.01 32.29
CA PRO A 121 2.66 -4.00 31.67
C PRO A 121 1.23 -3.46 31.52
N ASP A 122 0.71 -2.74 32.52
CA ASP A 122 -0.66 -2.21 32.49
C ASP A 122 -0.86 -1.16 31.38
N ILE A 123 0.15 -0.33 31.12
CA ILE A 123 0.13 0.68 30.06
C ILE A 123 0.39 0.02 28.71
N TYR A 124 1.29 -0.95 28.66
CA TYR A 124 1.73 -1.61 27.43
C TYR A 124 0.68 -2.59 26.88
N HIS A 125 -0.10 -3.23 27.76
CA HIS A 125 -1.19 -4.14 27.40
C HIS A 125 -2.55 -3.43 27.22
N SER A 126 -2.65 -2.14 27.59
CA SER A 126 -3.88 -1.38 27.40
C SER A 126 -4.26 -1.26 25.92
N GLU A 127 -5.55 -1.41 25.61
CA GLU A 127 -6.08 -1.13 24.28
C GLU A 127 -6.03 0.37 24.02
N GLN A 128 -5.22 0.78 23.06
CA GLN A 128 -5.18 2.18 22.64
C GLN A 128 -6.15 2.39 21.49
N VAL A 129 -6.99 3.41 21.60
CA VAL A 129 -7.82 3.88 20.49
C VAL A 129 -6.92 4.70 19.57
N VAL A 130 -6.34 4.04 18.57
CA VAL A 130 -5.55 4.72 17.55
C VAL A 130 -6.50 5.33 16.54
N SER A 131 -6.59 6.65 16.53
CA SER A 131 -7.30 7.41 15.50
C SER A 131 -6.41 7.48 14.26
N THR A 132 -6.75 6.71 13.22
CA THR A 132 -6.06 6.80 11.93
C THR A 132 -6.88 7.71 11.03
N ALA A 133 -6.23 8.70 10.41
CA ALA A 133 -6.84 9.59 9.45
C ALA A 133 -6.20 9.39 8.06
N ILE A 134 -7.03 9.16 7.05
CA ILE A 134 -6.64 9.39 5.65
C ILE A 134 -7.20 10.73 5.25
N CYS A 135 -6.31 11.61 4.79
CA CYS A 135 -6.69 12.89 4.22
C CYS A 135 -6.58 12.85 2.69
N THR A 136 -7.41 13.64 2.03
CA THR A 136 -7.28 13.93 0.61
C THR A 136 -7.37 15.43 0.37
N VAL A 137 -6.46 15.95 -0.44
CA VAL A 137 -6.39 17.36 -0.80
C VAL A 137 -7.16 17.58 -2.10
N THR A 138 -8.05 18.56 -2.11
CA THR A 138 -8.87 18.91 -3.27
C THR A 138 -8.61 20.36 -3.67
N TYR A 139 -8.35 20.59 -4.95
CA TYR A 139 -8.14 21.90 -5.51
C TYR A 139 -9.09 22.13 -6.68
N THR A 140 -9.84 23.22 -6.66
CA THR A 140 -10.83 23.55 -7.68
C THR A 140 -10.43 24.85 -8.36
N THR A 141 -10.28 24.83 -9.68
CA THR A 141 -9.84 26.00 -10.45
C THR A 141 -10.45 26.01 -11.85
N PRO A 142 -10.67 27.19 -12.47
CA PRO A 142 -11.01 27.26 -13.88
C PRO A 142 -9.83 26.78 -14.75
N TYR A 143 -10.05 25.74 -15.54
CA TYR A 143 -9.07 25.19 -16.48
C TYR A 143 -9.73 24.99 -17.85
N LYS A 144 -9.14 25.58 -18.91
CA LYS A 144 -9.71 25.58 -20.27
C LYS A 144 -11.18 26.05 -20.31
N GLY A 145 -11.50 27.11 -19.56
CA GLY A 145 -12.84 27.71 -19.53
C GLY A 145 -13.90 26.90 -18.75
N LYS A 146 -13.53 25.79 -18.09
CA LYS A 146 -14.43 25.00 -17.24
C LYS A 146 -13.87 24.87 -15.83
N THR A 147 -14.73 24.90 -14.83
CA THR A 147 -14.33 24.60 -13.44
C THR A 147 -13.93 23.14 -13.33
N LYS A 148 -12.72 22.87 -12.87
CA LYS A 148 -12.18 21.53 -12.74
C LYS A 148 -11.64 21.29 -11.34
N THR A 149 -11.97 20.12 -10.81
CA THR A 149 -11.56 19.69 -9.48
C THR A 149 -10.47 18.64 -9.60
N PHE A 150 -9.33 18.92 -9.00
CA PHE A 150 -8.19 18.02 -8.87
C PHE A 150 -8.15 17.46 -7.46
N ARG A 151 -7.85 16.16 -7.34
CA ARG A 151 -7.82 15.43 -6.07
C ARG A 151 -6.48 14.73 -5.94
N SER A 152 -5.86 14.83 -4.77
CA SER A 152 -4.62 14.12 -4.47
C SER A 152 -4.86 12.62 -4.22
N ASP A 153 -3.78 11.85 -4.20
CA ASP A 153 -3.80 10.52 -3.59
C ASP A 153 -4.11 10.61 -2.08
N ALA A 154 -4.49 9.47 -1.50
CA ALA A 154 -4.74 9.34 -0.07
C ALA A 154 -3.45 9.52 0.74
N ILE A 155 -3.46 10.47 1.69
CA ILE A 155 -2.33 10.80 2.54
C ILE A 155 -2.64 10.35 3.97
N LEU A 156 -1.79 9.50 4.53
CA LEU A 156 -1.87 9.03 5.92
C LEU A 156 -1.24 10.08 6.85
N LYS A 157 -1.94 11.18 7.07
CA LYS A 157 -1.60 12.22 8.05
C LYS A 157 -2.86 12.77 8.68
N GLU A 158 -2.74 13.27 9.89
CA GLU A 158 -3.83 14.00 10.52
C GLU A 158 -4.13 15.30 9.76
N LYS A 159 -5.42 15.67 9.72
CA LYS A 159 -5.92 16.85 8.99
C LYS A 159 -5.16 18.13 9.34
N VAL A 160 -5.03 18.43 10.63
CA VAL A 160 -4.42 19.68 11.11
C VAL A 160 -2.94 19.74 10.75
N SER A 161 -2.21 18.65 10.97
CA SER A 161 -0.80 18.54 10.58
C SER A 161 -0.62 18.70 9.07
N LEU A 162 -1.52 18.12 8.27
CA LEU A 162 -1.49 18.26 6.82
C LEU A 162 -1.77 19.71 6.38
N GLU A 163 -2.76 20.37 6.96
CA GLU A 163 -3.08 21.78 6.67
C GLU A 163 -1.89 22.71 6.99
N MET A 164 -1.22 22.51 8.14
CA MET A 164 -0.01 23.26 8.48
C MET A 164 1.11 23.04 7.46
N LEU A 165 1.36 21.80 7.04
CA LEU A 165 2.37 21.49 6.04
C LEU A 165 2.04 22.14 4.69
N LEU A 166 0.78 22.07 4.25
CA LEU A 166 0.35 22.70 3.01
C LEU A 166 0.56 24.22 3.04
N GLN A 167 0.26 24.88 4.17
CA GLN A 167 0.55 26.30 4.35
C GLN A 167 2.05 26.61 4.36
N TYR A 168 2.86 25.78 5.02
CA TYR A 168 4.31 25.95 5.10
C TYR A 168 4.98 25.90 3.71
N TYR A 169 4.58 24.95 2.86
CA TYR A 169 5.14 24.84 1.52
C TYR A 169 4.54 25.85 0.52
N GLY A 170 3.32 26.33 0.77
CA GLY A 170 2.67 27.45 0.06
C GLY A 170 2.23 27.13 -1.37
N VAL A 171 3.10 26.58 -2.21
CA VAL A 171 2.84 26.33 -3.64
C VAL A 171 3.20 24.90 -4.01
N ALA A 172 2.35 24.27 -4.83
CA ALA A 172 2.62 22.99 -5.45
C ALA A 172 2.33 23.04 -6.95
N THR A 173 2.76 22.01 -7.68
CA THR A 173 2.51 21.89 -9.11
C THR A 173 1.61 20.70 -9.41
N ILE A 174 0.56 20.93 -10.19
CA ILE A 174 -0.21 19.86 -10.81
C ILE A 174 0.28 19.69 -12.25
N TYR A 175 0.64 18.48 -12.61
CA TYR A 175 1.02 18.11 -13.97
C TYR A 175 -0.17 17.45 -14.65
N ILE A 176 -0.63 18.03 -15.77
CA ILE A 176 -1.81 17.55 -16.50
C ILE A 176 -1.34 16.96 -17.84
N ASN A 177 -1.82 15.77 -18.19
CA ASN A 177 -1.53 15.18 -19.50
C ASN A 177 -2.24 15.99 -20.60
N PRO A 178 -1.51 16.57 -21.58
CA PRO A 178 -2.12 17.38 -22.64
C PRO A 178 -3.06 16.59 -23.56
N LYS A 179 -2.87 15.27 -23.67
CA LYS A 179 -3.72 14.37 -24.48
C LYS A 179 -4.98 13.93 -23.76
N ASN A 180 -4.96 13.89 -22.43
CA ASN A 180 -6.08 13.45 -21.62
C ASN A 180 -6.12 14.27 -20.33
N ASP A 181 -7.01 15.25 -20.29
CA ASP A 181 -7.13 16.15 -19.15
C ASP A 181 -7.48 15.39 -17.85
N ASN A 182 -8.13 14.23 -17.90
CA ASN A 182 -8.46 13.46 -16.69
C ASN A 182 -7.24 12.73 -16.09
N GLN A 183 -6.15 12.60 -16.85
CA GLN A 183 -4.89 12.07 -16.34
C GLN A 183 -4.01 13.22 -15.87
N TYR A 184 -3.91 13.35 -14.56
CA TYR A 184 -3.05 14.35 -13.93
C TYR A 184 -2.31 13.74 -12.74
N TYR A 185 -1.28 14.44 -12.32
CA TYR A 185 -0.49 14.10 -11.14
C TYR A 185 -0.33 15.35 -10.28
N PHE A 186 -0.80 15.28 -9.04
CA PHE A 186 -0.64 16.35 -8.05
C PHE A 186 0.67 16.12 -7.31
N ASP A 187 1.65 17.01 -7.53
CA ASP A 187 2.96 16.89 -6.90
C ASP A 187 2.93 17.33 -5.44
N LEU A 188 2.78 16.35 -4.56
CA LEU A 188 2.87 16.50 -3.11
C LEU A 188 3.98 15.58 -2.55
N ASP A 189 5.05 15.37 -3.33
CA ASP A 189 6.13 14.46 -2.95
C ASP A 189 6.87 14.92 -1.68
N PHE A 190 6.81 16.21 -1.32
CA PHE A 190 7.35 16.76 -0.07
C PHE A 190 6.61 16.28 1.20
N LEU A 191 5.47 15.61 1.08
CA LEU A 191 4.69 15.07 2.21
C LEU A 191 5.04 13.62 2.57
N LYS A 192 5.82 12.93 1.73
CA LYS A 192 6.23 11.53 1.93
C LYS A 192 7.43 11.45 2.87
#